data_AF-C5T0N0-F1
#
_entry.id   AF-C5T0N0-F1
#
_cell.length_a   1.000
_cell.length_b   1.000
_cell.length_c   1.000
_cell.angle_alpha   90.00
_cell.angle_beta   90.00
_cell.angle_gamma   90.00
#
_symmetry.space_group_name_H-M   'P 1'
#
loop_
_entity.id
_entity.type
_entity.pdbx_description
1 polymer ?
#
loop_
_entity_poly.entity_id
_entity_poly.type
_entity_poly.pdbx_seq_one_letter_code
_entity_poly.pdbx_strand_id
1 'polypeptide(L)'
;MPTASSHYHQLQPEDRVTIASLKQQNHSNRAIARQLHRSPATISRELQRNDCSSGYGNAHAQSQSLQRRRCGRPAIKLHPDSILWALVVHLLRLRWSPEQIALTLARLYHSGHEYRVSHETIYNCIYAMPVGELRKELIATLRHAHNKRLPRSIPQLRNANEP
;
A
#
# COMPACT_ATOMS: atom_id res chain seq x y z
N MET A 1 31.14 -20.57 -0.31
CA MET A 1 30.01 -20.41 -1.24
C MET A 1 28.93 -19.60 -0.53
N PRO A 2 28.63 -18.36 -0.94
CA PRO A 2 27.62 -17.56 -0.26
C PRO A 2 26.24 -18.18 -0.54
N THR A 3 25.60 -18.67 0.52
CA THR A 3 24.23 -19.18 0.49
C THR A 3 23.29 -18.03 0.16
N ALA A 4 22.51 -18.18 -0.92
CA ALA A 4 21.52 -17.19 -1.30
C ALA A 4 20.52 -17.00 -0.16
N SER A 5 20.43 -15.79 0.38
CA SER A 5 19.44 -15.47 1.40
C SER A 5 18.04 -15.74 0.84
N SER A 6 17.24 -16.53 1.56
CA SER A 6 15.86 -16.89 1.19
C SER A 6 14.88 -15.71 1.37
N HIS A 7 15.39 -14.48 1.44
CA HIS A 7 14.57 -13.30 1.56
C HIS A 7 14.26 -12.77 0.16
N TYR A 8 12.97 -12.70 -0.17
CA TYR A 8 12.52 -12.09 -1.42
C TYR A 8 13.05 -10.65 -1.49
N HIS A 9 13.80 -10.35 -2.55
CA HIS A 9 14.31 -9.01 -2.87
C HIS A 9 13.71 -8.57 -4.20
N GLN A 10 13.00 -7.46 -4.17
CA GLN A 10 12.41 -6.91 -5.38
C GLN A 10 13.47 -6.22 -6.23
N LEU A 11 13.42 -6.46 -7.55
CA LEU A 11 14.27 -5.77 -8.51
C LEU A 11 14.03 -4.27 -8.47
N GLN A 12 15.10 -3.53 -8.21
CA GLN A 12 15.11 -2.07 -8.20
C GLN A 12 15.27 -1.52 -9.63
N PRO A 13 15.01 -0.22 -9.86
CA PRO A 13 15.21 0.41 -11.17
C PRO A 13 16.62 0.20 -11.72
N GLU A 14 17.64 0.24 -10.86
CA GLU A 14 19.06 0.10 -11.22
C GLU A 14 19.36 -1.32 -11.70
N ASP A 15 18.75 -2.33 -11.06
CA ASP A 15 18.83 -3.72 -11.52
C ASP A 15 18.28 -3.84 -12.94
N ARG A 16 17.15 -3.19 -13.25
CA ARG A 16 16.52 -3.23 -14.59
C ARG A 16 17.36 -2.56 -15.67
N VAL A 17 18.01 -1.44 -15.34
CA VAL A 17 18.95 -0.77 -16.25
C VAL A 17 20.12 -1.71 -16.58
N THR A 18 20.67 -2.38 -15.56
CA THR A 18 21.77 -3.33 -15.72
C THR A 18 21.35 -4.55 -16.56
N ILE A 19 20.15 -5.10 -16.32
CA ILE A 19 19.59 -6.19 -17.13
C ILE A 19 19.49 -5.76 -18.61
N ALA A 20 18.98 -4.56 -18.88
CA ALA A 20 18.85 -4.05 -20.25
C ALA A 20 20.20 -3.90 -20.95
N SER A 21 21.20 -3.30 -20.29
CA SER A 21 22.55 -3.14 -20.84
C SER A 21 23.21 -4.49 -21.15
N LEU A 22 23.16 -5.44 -20.22
CA LEU A 22 23.78 -6.76 -20.41
C LEU A 22 23.04 -7.60 -21.45
N LYS A 23 21.72 -7.41 -21.58
CA LYS A 23 20.94 -8.10 -22.61
C LYS A 23 21.25 -7.58 -24.01
N GLN A 24 21.46 -6.27 -24.18
CA GLN A 24 21.95 -5.68 -25.44
C GLN A 24 23.33 -6.20 -25.82
N GLN A 25 24.20 -6.46 -24.84
CA GLN A 25 25.51 -7.09 -25.02
C GLN A 25 25.45 -8.62 -25.23
N ASN A 26 24.26 -9.20 -25.40
CA ASN A 26 24.03 -10.64 -25.61
C ASN A 26 24.54 -11.55 -24.48
N HIS A 27 24.67 -11.05 -23.25
CA HIS A 27 25.00 -11.90 -22.12
C HIS A 27 23.88 -12.92 -21.82
N SER A 28 24.27 -14.12 -21.39
CA SER A 28 23.32 -15.14 -20.96
C SER A 28 22.64 -14.77 -19.64
N ASN A 29 21.40 -15.24 -19.43
CA ASN A 29 20.64 -14.99 -18.19
C ASN A 29 21.43 -15.41 -16.93
N ARG A 30 22.28 -16.44 -17.02
CA ARG A 30 23.14 -16.89 -15.93
C ARG A 30 24.29 -15.92 -15.64
N ALA A 31 24.83 -15.25 -16.66
CA ALA A 31 25.85 -14.22 -16.49
C ALA A 31 25.26 -12.97 -15.82
N ILE A 32 24.10 -12.50 -16.30
CA ILE A 32 23.35 -11.37 -15.72
C ILE A 32 23.03 -11.64 -14.25
N ALA A 33 22.56 -12.85 -13.93
CA ALA A 33 22.23 -13.25 -12.57
C ALA A 33 23.44 -13.24 -11.62
N ARG A 34 24.61 -13.66 -12.10
CA ARG A 34 25.86 -13.60 -11.32
C ARG A 34 26.28 -12.16 -11.02
N GLN A 35 26.16 -11.27 -12.01
CA GLN A 35 26.52 -9.87 -11.86
C GLN A 35 25.60 -9.10 -10.89
N LEU A 36 24.30 -9.43 -10.89
CA LEU A 36 23.32 -8.82 -9.98
C LEU A 36 23.21 -9.54 -8.63
N HIS A 37 23.96 -10.62 -8.42
CA HIS A 37 23.80 -11.50 -7.25
C HIS A 37 22.34 -11.92 -7.02
N ARG A 38 21.68 -12.38 -8.11
CA ARG A 38 20.29 -12.85 -8.11
C ARG A 38 20.20 -14.26 -8.69
N SER A 39 19.06 -14.91 -8.48
CA SER A 39 18.80 -16.20 -9.12
C SER A 39 18.59 -16.04 -10.63
N PRO A 40 19.09 -16.96 -11.47
CA PRO A 40 18.79 -16.97 -12.91
C PRO A 40 17.30 -17.02 -13.22
N ALA A 41 16.51 -17.68 -12.36
CA ALA A 41 15.06 -17.73 -12.47
C ALA A 41 14.41 -16.34 -12.30
N THR A 42 14.94 -15.48 -11.42
CA THR A 42 14.46 -14.10 -11.25
C THR A 42 14.64 -13.31 -12.54
N ILE A 43 15.82 -13.39 -13.16
CA ILE A 43 16.12 -12.70 -14.43
C ILE A 43 15.23 -13.22 -15.55
N SER A 44 15.09 -14.55 -15.67
CA SER A 44 14.22 -15.16 -16.69
C SER A 44 12.77 -14.70 -16.56
N ARG A 45 12.21 -14.67 -15.34
CA ARG A 45 10.84 -14.21 -15.09
C ARG A 45 10.66 -12.72 -15.38
N GLU A 46 11.67 -11.89 -15.07
CA GLU A 46 11.61 -10.45 -15.37
C GLU A 46 11.61 -10.18 -16.87
N LEU A 47 12.48 -10.87 -17.62
CA LEU A 47 12.54 -10.76 -19.07
C LEU A 47 11.23 -11.24 -19.69
N GLN A 48 10.75 -12.45 -19.36
CA GLN A 48 9.50 -13.00 -19.90
C GLN A 48 8.27 -12.12 -19.64
N ARG A 49 8.21 -11.45 -18.47
CA ARG A 49 7.04 -10.63 -18.08
C ARG A 49 7.02 -9.25 -18.72
N ASN A 50 8.17 -8.72 -19.12
CA ASN A 50 8.30 -7.35 -19.60
C ASN A 50 9.03 -7.27 -20.95
N ASP A 51 9.10 -8.39 -21.68
CA ASP A 51 9.58 -8.41 -23.06
C ASP A 51 8.56 -7.68 -23.93
N CYS A 52 9.03 -6.81 -24.83
CA CYS A 52 8.19 -6.19 -25.83
C CYS A 52 8.73 -6.50 -27.23
N SER A 53 7.98 -6.13 -28.27
CA SER A 53 8.34 -6.41 -29.66
C SER A 53 9.70 -5.83 -30.09
N SER A 54 10.21 -4.82 -29.40
CA SER A 54 11.53 -4.22 -29.61
C SER A 54 12.61 -4.70 -28.63
N GLY A 55 12.33 -5.71 -27.81
CA GLY A 55 13.22 -6.29 -26.80
C GLY A 55 12.98 -5.77 -25.37
N TYR A 56 13.88 -6.08 -24.44
CA TYR A 56 13.69 -5.72 -23.03
C TYR A 56 13.94 -4.21 -22.78
N GLY A 57 12.89 -3.47 -22.42
CA GLY A 57 12.96 -2.05 -22.05
C GLY A 57 12.86 -1.83 -20.53
N ASN A 58 13.91 -1.25 -19.92
CA ASN A 58 13.94 -1.00 -18.47
C ASN A 58 12.80 -0.08 -17.98
N ALA A 59 12.53 1.02 -18.68
CA ALA A 59 11.47 1.97 -18.33
C ALA A 59 10.07 1.34 -18.46
N HIS A 60 9.88 0.50 -19.47
CA HIS A 60 8.65 -0.26 -19.66
C HIS A 60 8.43 -1.27 -18.53
N ALA A 61 9.46 -2.05 -18.19
CA ALA A 61 9.41 -3.01 -17.07
C ALA A 61 9.11 -2.31 -15.73
N GLN A 62 9.72 -1.14 -15.49
CA GLN A 62 9.44 -0.32 -14.32
C GLN A 62 7.99 0.18 -14.30
N SER A 63 7.51 0.75 -15.41
CA SER A 63 6.14 1.24 -15.54
C SER A 63 5.11 0.13 -15.30
N GLN A 64 5.29 -1.04 -15.93
CA GLN A 64 4.43 -2.21 -15.74
C GLN A 64 4.44 -2.70 -14.28
N SER A 65 5.60 -2.73 -13.63
CA SER A 65 5.68 -3.08 -12.20
C SER A 65 4.91 -2.10 -11.32
N LEU A 66 4.98 -0.81 -11.60
CA LEU A 66 4.22 0.22 -10.88
C LEU A 66 2.72 0.10 -11.17
N GLN A 67 2.33 -0.15 -12.42
CA GLN A 67 0.94 -0.33 -12.81
C GLN A 67 0.32 -1.54 -12.10
N ARG A 68 0.99 -2.70 -12.09
CA ARG A 68 0.53 -3.88 -11.34
C ARG A 68 0.34 -3.59 -9.85
N ARG A 69 1.25 -2.80 -9.25
CA ARG A 69 1.11 -2.34 -7.85
C ARG A 69 -0.06 -1.39 -7.65
N ARG A 70 -0.38 -0.55 -8.63
CA ARG A 70 -1.53 0.36 -8.58
C ARG A 70 -2.84 -0.42 -8.72
N CYS A 71 -2.96 -1.27 -9.74
CA CYS A 71 -4.15 -2.08 -10.00
C CYS A 71 -4.41 -3.16 -8.94
N GLY A 72 -3.35 -3.66 -8.29
CA GLY A 72 -3.48 -4.64 -7.19
C GLY A 72 -3.91 -4.02 -5.86
N ARG A 73 -4.02 -2.69 -5.75
CA ARG A 73 -4.53 -2.04 -4.54
C ARG A 73 -6.06 -2.00 -4.59
N PRO A 74 -6.75 -2.39 -3.51
CA PRO A 74 -8.20 -2.28 -3.45
C PRO A 74 -8.60 -0.81 -3.60
N ALA A 75 -9.74 -0.58 -4.26
CA ALA A 75 -10.29 0.76 -4.42
C ALA A 75 -10.48 1.43 -3.05
N ILE A 76 -10.16 2.72 -2.96
CA ILE A 76 -10.36 3.51 -1.75
C ILE A 76 -11.88 3.68 -1.56
N LYS A 77 -12.45 2.95 -0.60
CA LYS A 77 -13.91 2.97 -0.35
C LYS A 77 -14.43 4.32 0.17
N LEU A 78 -13.57 5.08 0.85
CA LEU A 78 -13.88 6.38 1.43
C LEU A 78 -13.12 7.47 0.67
N HIS A 79 -13.71 7.88 -0.46
CA HIS A 79 -13.27 9.08 -1.18
C HIS A 79 -13.93 10.32 -0.57
N PRO A 80 -13.27 11.48 -0.47
CA PRO A 80 -13.88 12.71 0.06
C PRO A 80 -15.21 13.09 -0.62
N ASP A 81 -15.33 12.80 -1.92
CA ASP A 81 -16.54 13.09 -2.70
C ASP A 81 -17.57 11.94 -2.71
N SER A 82 -17.35 10.86 -1.95
CA SER A 82 -18.31 9.75 -1.91
C SER A 82 -19.46 10.05 -0.96
N ILE A 83 -20.67 9.59 -1.33
CA ILE A 83 -21.86 9.67 -0.47
C ILE A 83 -21.58 9.02 0.90
N LEU A 84 -20.83 7.93 0.89
CA LEU A 84 -20.44 7.20 2.09
C LEU A 84 -19.57 8.06 3.02
N TRP A 85 -18.66 8.86 2.48
CA TRP A 85 -17.86 9.77 3.28
C TRP A 85 -18.72 10.88 3.88
N ALA A 86 -19.64 11.47 3.11
CA ALA A 86 -20.57 12.47 3.63
C ALA A 86 -21.41 11.92 4.79
N LEU A 87 -21.90 10.69 4.69
CA LEU A 87 -22.60 9.99 5.77
C LEU A 87 -21.71 9.78 7.00
N VAL A 88 -20.47 9.31 6.81
CA VAL A 88 -19.52 9.11 7.91
C VAL A 88 -19.21 10.42 8.62
N VAL A 89 -18.95 11.51 7.87
CA VAL A 89 -18.71 12.85 8.44
C VAL A 89 -19.92 13.35 9.21
N HIS A 90 -21.14 13.17 8.68
CA HIS A 90 -22.37 13.53 9.37
C HIS A 90 -22.52 12.78 10.71
N LEU A 91 -22.30 11.46 10.72
CA LEU A 91 -22.37 10.65 11.94
C LEU A 91 -21.28 11.03 12.95
N LEU A 92 -20.06 11.34 12.50
CA LEU A 92 -18.97 11.82 13.36
C LEU A 92 -19.32 13.15 14.02
N ARG A 93 -19.96 14.08 13.29
CA ARG A 93 -20.46 15.35 13.85
C ARG A 93 -21.53 15.14 14.91
N LEU A 94 -22.34 14.09 14.78
CA LEU A 94 -23.30 13.65 15.81
C LEU A 94 -22.62 12.94 17.01
N ARG A 95 -21.28 12.96 17.10
CA ARG A 95 -20.47 12.32 18.16
C ARG A 95 -20.56 10.79 18.18
N TRP A 96 -20.89 10.15 17.06
CA TRP A 96 -20.80 8.70 16.95
C TRP A 96 -19.34 8.27 16.86
N SER A 97 -18.98 7.17 17.53
CA SER A 97 -17.64 6.60 17.40
C SER A 97 -17.47 5.89 16.05
N PRO A 98 -16.26 5.84 15.48
CA PRO A 98 -15.99 5.06 14.27
C PRO A 98 -16.43 3.59 14.36
N GLU A 99 -16.38 3.01 15.56
CA GLU A 99 -16.87 1.65 15.84
C GLU A 99 -18.40 1.56 15.75
N GLN A 100 -19.13 2.53 16.32
CA GLN A 100 -20.59 2.61 16.22
C GLN A 100 -21.05 2.79 14.78
N ILE A 101 -20.35 3.64 14.01
CA ILE A 101 -20.63 3.85 12.58
C ILE A 101 -20.43 2.54 11.82
N ALA A 102 -19.27 1.89 11.98
CA ALA A 102 -18.97 0.64 11.30
C ALA A 102 -19.95 -0.49 11.66
N LEU A 103 -20.34 -0.60 12.93
CA LEU A 103 -21.30 -1.60 13.39
C LEU A 103 -22.70 -1.37 12.80
N THR A 104 -23.14 -0.10 12.77
CA THR A 104 -24.43 0.28 12.19
C THR A 104 -24.46 -0.01 10.69
N LEU A 105 -23.41 0.36 9.96
CA LEU A 105 -23.28 0.04 8.53
C LEU A 105 -23.24 -1.47 8.28
N ALA A 106 -22.61 -2.25 9.15
CA ALA A 106 -22.57 -3.70 9.05
C ALA A 106 -23.92 -4.38 9.32
N ARG A 107 -24.84 -3.72 10.04
CA ARG A 107 -26.22 -4.19 10.27
C ARG A 107 -27.14 -3.82 9.10
N LEU A 108 -26.95 -2.66 8.50
CA LEU A 108 -27.77 -2.17 7.39
C LEU A 108 -27.41 -2.83 6.06
N TYR A 109 -26.14 -3.18 5.85
CA TYR A 109 -25.65 -3.71 4.59
C TYR A 109 -25.00 -5.09 4.75
N HIS A 110 -25.32 -6.00 3.82
CA HIS A 110 -24.76 -7.34 3.73
C HIS A 110 -23.23 -7.32 3.53
N SER A 111 -22.58 -8.46 3.83
CA SER A 111 -21.14 -8.66 3.55
C SER A 111 -20.82 -8.48 2.07
N GLY A 112 -19.88 -7.59 1.78
CA GLY A 112 -19.43 -7.30 0.41
C GLY A 112 -20.03 -6.04 -0.21
N HIS A 113 -21.00 -5.40 0.45
CA HIS A 113 -21.60 -4.17 -0.06
C HIS A 113 -20.58 -2.99 -0.08
N GLU A 114 -20.70 -2.14 -1.09
CA GLU A 114 -19.87 -0.93 -1.26
C GLU A 114 -19.93 0.04 -0.06
N TYR A 115 -21.09 0.15 0.59
CA TYR A 115 -21.32 0.99 1.78
C TYR A 115 -20.88 0.34 3.10
N ARG A 116 -20.31 -0.87 3.07
CA ARG A 116 -19.77 -1.52 4.26
C ARG A 116 -18.30 -1.15 4.47
N VAL A 117 -18.02 -0.53 5.61
CA VAL A 117 -16.70 0.00 5.98
C VAL A 117 -16.34 -0.40 7.40
N SER A 118 -15.07 -0.73 7.63
CA SER A 118 -14.54 -1.00 8.97
C SER A 118 -14.18 0.30 9.69
N HIS A 119 -14.27 0.31 11.02
CA HIS A 119 -13.78 1.42 11.84
C HIS A 119 -12.30 1.73 11.58
N GLU A 120 -11.49 0.70 11.27
CA GLU A 120 -10.10 0.83 10.86
C GLU A 120 -9.94 1.67 9.58
N THR A 121 -10.85 1.50 8.62
CA THR A 121 -10.87 2.27 7.37
C THR A 121 -11.25 3.73 7.63
N ILE A 122 -12.25 3.97 8.49
CA ILE A 122 -12.65 5.33 8.90
C ILE A 122 -11.47 6.05 9.55
N TYR A 123 -10.80 5.42 10.51
CA TYR A 123 -9.60 5.99 11.13
C TYR A 123 -8.49 6.23 10.10
N ASN A 124 -8.17 5.26 9.24
CA ASN A 124 -7.12 5.43 8.22
C ASN A 124 -7.43 6.63 7.32
N CYS A 125 -8.68 6.84 6.94
CA CYS A 125 -9.09 7.98 6.15
C CYS A 125 -8.90 9.30 6.91
N ILE A 126 -9.37 9.38 8.17
CA ILE A 126 -9.19 10.61 8.98
C ILE A 126 -7.72 11.00 9.11
N TYR A 127 -6.83 10.03 9.34
CA TYR A 127 -5.41 10.28 9.53
C TYR A 127 -4.61 10.44 8.22
N ALA A 128 -5.10 9.91 7.10
CA ALA A 128 -4.46 10.05 5.79
C ALA A 128 -4.83 11.36 5.07
N MET A 129 -5.85 12.10 5.53
CA MET A 129 -6.19 13.40 4.97
C MET A 129 -5.06 14.43 5.17
N PRO A 130 -4.92 15.39 4.22
CA PRO A 130 -4.01 16.51 4.40
C PRO A 130 -4.36 17.30 5.67
N VAL A 131 -3.36 17.94 6.28
CA VAL A 131 -3.57 18.75 7.48
C VAL A 131 -4.41 19.97 7.11
N GLY A 132 -5.66 19.99 7.59
CA GLY A 132 -6.62 21.05 7.33
C GLY A 132 -7.69 21.14 8.42
N GLU A 133 -8.59 22.12 8.30
CA GLU A 133 -9.66 22.36 9.27
C GLU A 133 -10.59 21.16 9.43
N LEU A 134 -10.97 20.53 8.32
CA LEU A 134 -11.81 19.32 8.33
C LEU A 134 -11.16 18.18 9.14
N ARG A 135 -9.85 17.98 9.01
CA ARG A 135 -9.13 16.97 9.80
C ARG A 135 -9.16 17.31 11.29
N LYS A 136 -8.94 18.58 11.66
CA LYS A 136 -8.99 19.03 13.06
C LYS A 136 -10.39 18.87 13.65
N GLU A 137 -11.42 19.25 12.91
CA GLU A 137 -12.83 19.10 13.29
C GLU A 137 -13.16 17.62 13.56
N LEU A 138 -12.85 16.74 12.61
CA LEU A 138 -13.12 15.31 12.74
C LEU A 138 -12.33 14.67 13.88
N ILE A 139 -11.06 15.05 14.08
CA ILE A 139 -10.29 14.54 15.22
C ILE A 139 -10.90 15.00 16.54
N ALA A 140 -11.41 16.24 16.64
CA ALA A 140 -12.06 16.75 17.84
C ALA A 140 -13.38 16.02 18.18
N THR A 141 -14.04 15.40 17.20
CA THR A 141 -15.23 14.55 17.46
C THR A 141 -14.87 13.19 18.06
N LEU A 142 -13.62 12.73 17.93
CA LEU A 142 -13.20 11.41 18.44
C LEU A 142 -12.95 11.45 19.95
N ARG A 143 -13.47 10.44 20.65
CA ARG A 143 -13.26 10.28 22.11
C ARG A 143 -11.77 10.08 22.47
N HIS A 144 -11.01 9.43 21.61
CA HIS A 144 -9.57 9.25 21.74
C HIS A 144 -8.85 9.90 20.55
N ALA A 145 -8.71 11.21 20.62
CA ALA A 145 -7.95 12.00 19.66
C ALA A 145 -6.44 11.82 19.93
N HIS A 146 -5.75 11.06 19.08
CA HIS A 146 -4.30 10.99 19.10
C HIS A 146 -3.72 11.89 18.00
N ASN A 147 -2.59 12.54 18.26
CA ASN A 147 -1.89 13.33 17.23
C ASN A 147 -1.36 12.47 16.07
N LYS A 148 -1.05 11.20 16.36
CA LYS A 148 -0.55 10.22 15.40
C LYS A 148 -1.20 8.87 15.64
N ARG A 149 -1.65 8.23 14.57
CA ARG A 149 -2.14 6.86 14.62
C ARG A 149 -0.96 5.90 14.59
N LEU A 150 -0.94 4.95 15.51
CA LEU A 150 0.01 3.84 15.51
C LEU A 150 -0.71 2.55 15.10
N PRO A 151 -0.10 1.73 14.23
CA PRO A 151 -0.66 0.43 13.91
C PRO A 151 -0.68 -0.45 15.17
N ARG A 152 -1.77 -1.21 15.37
CA ARG A 152 -1.94 -2.14 16.50
C ARG A 152 -0.80 -3.17 16.64
N SER A 153 -0.06 -3.43 15.57
CA SER A 153 1.08 -4.35 15.54
C SER A 153 2.36 -3.78 16.17
N ILE A 154 2.38 -2.49 16.53
CA ILE A 154 3.47 -1.89 17.30
C ILE A 154 3.01 -1.83 18.76
N PRO A 155 3.36 -2.80 19.61
CA PRO A 155 3.16 -2.67 21.04
C PRO A 155 4.05 -1.52 21.53
N GLN A 156 3.46 -0.39 21.92
CA GLN A 156 4.20 0.66 22.61
C GLN A 156 4.24 0.37 24.10
N LEU A 157 5.45 0.48 24.63
CA LEU A 157 5.83 0.64 26.03
C LEU A 157 4.78 1.46 26.80
N ARG A 158 3.81 0.76 27.39
CA ARG A 158 3.12 1.27 28.58
C ARG A 158 4.20 1.42 29.64
N ASN A 159 4.32 2.60 30.23
CA ASN A 159 5.15 2.94 31.40
C ASN A 159 6.53 3.53 31.07
N ALA A 160 6.54 4.76 30.55
CA ALA A 160 7.64 5.70 30.77
C ALA A 160 7.02 7.08 30.97
N ASN A 161 6.35 7.24 32.12
CA ASN A 161 6.06 8.51 32.81
C ASN A 161 5.06 8.20 33.93
N GLU A 162 5.57 7.68 35.05
CA GLU A 162 5.02 8.02 36.35
C GLU A 162 6.11 8.82 37.09
N PRO A 163 5.73 9.90 37.80
CA PRO A 163 6.66 10.76 38.55
C PRO A 163 7.30 10.06 39.76
#